data_AF-A0A8R7PMJ1-F1
#
_entry.id   AF-A0A8R7PMJ1-F1
#
_cell.length_a   1.000
_cell.length_b   1.000
_cell.length_c   1.000
_cell.angle_alpha   90.00
_cell.angle_beta   90.00
_cell.angle_gamma   90.00
#
_symmetry.space_group_name_H-M   'P 1'
#
loop_
_entity.id
_entity.type
_entity.pdbx_description
1 polymer ?
#
loop_
_entity_poly.entity_id
_entity_poly.type
_entity_poly.pdbx_seq_one_letter_code
_entity_poly.pdbx_strand_id
1 'polypeptide(L)'
;MWLVVHRRCLTADNLDRRGWPSNGACPLCLSTHEDCTHLFVHCCFSQQVWIKFRDWTGADFRTPDDSFCSTEEWWLNTRKEVPKPERRNFDTIAILLHWRIWKERNARIFEQVASNVDRVLELIREDIATWRTAGCV
;
A
#
# COMPACT_ATOMS: atom_id res chain seq x y z
N MET A 1 2.31 -7.86 -5.24
CA MET A 1 0.87 -8.13 -5.46
C MET A 1 0.42 -9.52 -5.01
N TRP A 2 1.07 -10.61 -5.45
CA TRP A 2 0.61 -11.99 -5.17
C TRP A 2 0.33 -12.28 -3.68
N LEU A 3 1.28 -12.00 -2.78
CA LEU A 3 1.09 -12.23 -1.34
C LEU A 3 -0.03 -11.38 -0.73
N VAL A 4 -0.24 -10.17 -1.26
CA VAL A 4 -1.28 -9.25 -0.78
C VAL A 4 -2.66 -9.78 -1.17
N VAL A 5 -2.82 -10.12 -2.45
CA VAL A 5 -4.06 -10.69 -3.00
C VAL A 5 -4.43 -11.99 -2.29
N HIS A 6 -3.46 -12.87 -2.05
CA HIS A 6 -3.72 -14.14 -1.33
C HIS A 6 -3.75 -14.00 0.20
N ARG A 7 -3.65 -12.78 0.76
CA ARG A 7 -3.60 -12.51 2.21
C ARG A 7 -2.53 -13.32 2.95
N ARG A 8 -1.37 -13.52 2.31
CA ARG A 8 -0.22 -14.27 2.84
C ARG A 8 0.94 -13.38 3.27
N CYS A 9 0.73 -12.07 3.36
CA CYS A 9 1.76 -11.17 3.92
C CYS A 9 1.98 -11.51 5.40
N LEU A 10 3.19 -11.27 5.91
CA LEU A 10 3.52 -11.48 7.33
C LEU A 10 2.96 -10.36 8.22
N THR A 11 1.67 -10.11 8.11
CA THR A 11 0.86 -9.27 8.99
C THR A 11 0.66 -9.95 10.35
N ALA A 12 0.32 -9.18 11.38
CA ALA A 12 0.12 -9.67 12.74
C ALA A 12 -0.82 -10.88 12.79
N ASP A 13 -1.96 -10.82 12.10
CA ASP A 13 -2.91 -11.95 12.00
C ASP A 13 -2.26 -13.26 11.50
N ASN A 14 -1.37 -13.15 10.52
CA ASN A 14 -0.66 -14.29 9.94
C ASN A 14 0.52 -14.76 10.79
N LEU A 15 1.11 -13.90 11.61
CA LEU A 15 2.12 -14.27 12.60
C LEU A 15 1.47 -15.00 13.77
N ASP A 16 0.34 -14.51 14.26
CA ASP A 16 -0.43 -15.12 15.34
C ASP A 16 -0.89 -16.53 14.98
N ARG A 17 -1.40 -16.73 13.74
CA ARG A 17 -1.73 -18.06 13.19
C ARG A 17 -0.55 -19.04 13.19
N ARG A 18 0.69 -18.54 13.19
CA ARG A 18 1.92 -19.35 13.22
C ARG A 18 2.52 -19.48 14.62
N GLY A 19 1.88 -18.91 15.65
CA GLY A 19 2.40 -18.89 17.02
C GLY A 19 3.60 -17.97 17.21
N TRP A 20 3.80 -16.97 16.34
CA TRP A 20 4.86 -15.98 16.49
C TRP A 20 4.39 -14.80 17.35
N PRO A 21 5.22 -14.25 18.25
CA PRO A 21 4.85 -13.08 19.04
C PRO A 21 4.54 -11.90 18.12
N SER A 22 3.36 -11.33 18.24
CA SER A 22 2.98 -10.09 17.56
C SER A 22 2.24 -9.17 18.54
N ASN A 23 2.36 -7.86 18.33
CA ASN A 23 1.64 -6.87 19.14
C ASN A 23 0.16 -6.73 18.70
N GLY A 24 -0.29 -7.47 17.69
CA GLY A 24 -1.64 -7.44 17.10
C GLY A 24 -1.99 -6.14 16.37
N ALA A 25 -1.60 -4.99 16.90
CA ALA A 25 -1.90 -3.67 16.34
C ALA A 25 -1.08 -3.35 15.09
N CYS A 26 -1.72 -2.68 14.13
CA CYS A 26 -1.10 -2.14 12.93
C CYS A 26 -0.02 -1.11 13.27
N PRO A 27 1.25 -1.31 12.87
CA PRO A 27 2.33 -0.37 13.16
C PRO A 27 2.16 1.01 12.49
N LEU A 28 1.29 1.11 11.48
CA LEU A 28 1.08 2.34 10.73
C LEU A 28 0.10 3.29 11.43
N CYS A 29 -1.06 2.80 11.85
CA CYS A 29 -2.12 3.60 12.49
C CYS A 29 -2.18 3.44 14.01
N LEU A 30 -1.60 2.38 14.58
CA LEU A 30 -1.58 2.04 16.00
C LEU A 30 -2.97 1.82 16.65
N SER A 31 -4.06 1.81 15.88
CA SER A 31 -5.43 1.80 16.41
C SER A 31 -6.20 0.50 16.16
N THR A 32 -5.87 -0.24 15.09
CA THR A 32 -6.65 -1.41 14.65
C THR A 32 -5.74 -2.62 14.53
N HIS A 33 -6.30 -3.81 14.69
CA HIS A 33 -5.58 -5.06 14.45
C HIS A 33 -5.05 -5.13 13.02
N GLU A 34 -3.81 -5.59 12.85
CA GLU A 34 -3.19 -5.70 11.54
C GLU A 34 -3.61 -6.99 10.84
N ASP A 35 -4.24 -6.82 9.68
CA ASP A 35 -4.35 -7.83 8.64
C ASP A 35 -4.02 -7.21 7.28
N CYS A 36 -4.00 -8.02 6.22
CA CYS A 36 -3.68 -7.55 4.87
C CYS A 36 -4.70 -6.50 4.35
N THR A 37 -5.99 -6.68 4.63
CA THR A 37 -7.03 -5.76 4.16
C THR A 37 -6.89 -4.43 4.89
N HIS A 38 -6.75 -4.45 6.22
CA HIS A 38 -6.52 -3.25 6.99
C HIS A 38 -5.27 -2.53 6.51
N LEU A 39 -4.12 -3.23 6.43
CA LEU A 39 -2.85 -2.60 6.09
C LEU A 39 -2.88 -1.84 4.75
N PHE A 40 -3.54 -2.40 3.72
CA PHE A 40 -3.50 -1.84 2.38
C PHE A 40 -4.76 -1.07 1.95
N VAL A 41 -5.88 -1.23 2.66
CA VAL A 41 -7.18 -0.64 2.30
C VAL A 41 -7.72 0.27 3.40
N HIS A 42 -7.90 -0.25 4.63
CA HIS A 42 -8.60 0.49 5.70
C HIS A 42 -7.69 1.32 6.59
N CYS A 43 -6.37 1.15 6.50
CA CYS A 43 -5.43 1.88 7.34
C CYS A 43 -5.41 3.36 6.93
N CYS A 44 -5.73 4.24 7.87
CA CYS A 44 -5.76 5.69 7.63
C CYS A 44 -4.42 6.26 7.14
N PHE A 45 -3.28 5.67 7.51
CA PHE A 45 -1.97 6.04 7.00
C PHE A 45 -1.85 5.68 5.51
N SER A 46 -2.22 4.44 5.15
CA SER A 46 -2.18 3.96 3.76
C SER A 46 -3.13 4.73 2.86
N GLN A 47 -4.35 5.03 3.32
CA GLN A 47 -5.31 5.86 2.60
C GLN A 47 -4.75 7.27 2.34
N GLN A 48 -4.10 7.89 3.33
CA GLN A 48 -3.46 9.20 3.13
C GLN A 48 -2.32 9.17 2.11
N VAL A 49 -1.50 8.12 2.08
CA VAL A 49 -0.47 7.94 1.03
C VAL A 49 -1.13 7.90 -0.35
N TRP A 50 -2.22 7.15 -0.50
CA TRP A 50 -2.97 7.05 -1.75
C TRP A 50 -3.60 8.37 -2.18
N ILE A 51 -4.25 9.09 -1.27
CA ILE A 51 -4.89 10.39 -1.54
C ILE A 51 -3.84 11.41 -1.99
N LYS A 52 -2.78 11.61 -1.21
CA LYS A 52 -1.74 12.57 -1.56
C LYS A 52 -0.98 12.19 -2.85
N PHE A 53 -0.84 10.90 -3.13
CA PHE A 53 -0.27 10.46 -4.41
C PHE A 53 -1.18 10.85 -5.58
N ARG A 54 -2.48 10.59 -5.46
CA ARG A 54 -3.49 10.99 -6.46
C ARG A 54 -3.48 12.50 -6.69
N ASP A 55 -3.44 13.28 -5.61
CA ASP A 55 -3.38 14.75 -5.67
C ASP A 55 -2.11 15.24 -6.37
N TRP A 56 -0.97 14.57 -6.13
CA TRP A 56 0.29 14.89 -6.80
C TRP A 56 0.28 14.59 -8.30
N THR A 57 -0.31 13.47 -8.72
CA THR A 57 -0.36 13.10 -10.14
C THR A 57 -1.50 13.77 -10.91
N GLY A 58 -2.52 14.28 -10.21
CA GLY A 58 -3.76 14.77 -10.82
C GLY A 58 -4.55 13.66 -11.55
N ALA A 59 -4.30 12.40 -11.19
CA ALA A 59 -4.88 11.25 -11.88
C ALA A 59 -6.27 10.95 -11.31
N ASP A 60 -7.23 10.66 -12.18
CA ASP A 60 -8.59 10.33 -11.75
C ASP A 60 -8.75 8.81 -11.58
N PHE A 61 -8.46 8.33 -10.38
CA PHE A 61 -8.71 6.94 -10.00
C PHE A 61 -9.20 6.85 -8.55
N ARG A 62 -9.96 5.79 -8.27
CA ARG A 62 -10.48 5.53 -6.92
C ARG A 62 -9.38 5.03 -5.99
N THR A 63 -9.16 5.76 -4.89
CA THR A 63 -8.25 5.35 -3.83
C THR A 63 -8.89 4.26 -2.96
N PRO A 64 -8.10 3.40 -2.27
CA PRO A 64 -8.66 2.48 -1.29
C PRO A 64 -9.39 3.24 -0.18
N ASP A 65 -10.52 2.69 0.26
CA ASP A 65 -11.33 3.19 1.36
C ASP A 65 -12.13 2.05 2.01
N ASP A 66 -12.93 2.37 3.02
CA ASP A 66 -13.67 1.39 3.82
C ASP A 66 -14.83 0.72 3.07
N SER A 67 -15.16 1.15 1.85
CA SER A 67 -16.18 0.50 1.02
C SER A 67 -15.71 -0.83 0.40
N PHE A 68 -14.40 -1.07 0.38
CA PHE A 68 -13.81 -2.29 -0.20
C PHE A 68 -13.53 -3.35 0.88
N CYS A 69 -13.88 -4.60 0.59
CA CYS A 69 -13.67 -5.73 1.51
C CYS A 69 -12.27 -6.36 1.39
N SER A 70 -11.51 -6.02 0.34
CA SER A 70 -10.14 -6.53 0.13
C SER A 70 -9.32 -5.67 -0.83
N THR A 71 -8.00 -5.83 -0.78
CA THR A 71 -7.10 -5.21 -1.76
C THR A 71 -7.35 -5.69 -3.18
N GLU A 72 -7.74 -6.96 -3.36
CA GLU A 72 -8.08 -7.52 -4.68
C GLU A 72 -9.33 -6.84 -5.26
N GLU A 73 -10.38 -6.71 -4.45
CA GLU A 73 -11.61 -6.04 -4.85
C GLU A 73 -11.36 -4.59 -5.25
N TRP A 74 -10.65 -3.83 -4.42
CA TRP A 74 -10.26 -2.46 -4.74
C TRP A 74 -9.47 -2.40 -6.06
N TRP A 75 -8.46 -3.25 -6.22
CA TRP A 75 -7.61 -3.24 -7.40
C TRP A 75 -8.39 -3.57 -8.66
N LEU A 76 -9.20 -4.64 -8.65
CA LEU A 76 -9.98 -5.07 -9.81
C LEU A 76 -11.07 -4.07 -10.19
N ASN A 77 -11.75 -3.46 -9.22
CA ASN A 77 -12.80 -2.48 -9.48
C ASN A 77 -12.22 -1.17 -10.02
N THR A 78 -11.18 -0.64 -9.39
CA THR A 78 -10.51 0.58 -9.85
C THR A 78 -9.88 0.39 -11.23
N ARG A 79 -9.24 -0.76 -11.47
CA ARG A 79 -8.62 -1.08 -12.77
C ARG A 79 -9.63 -1.14 -13.93
N LYS A 80 -10.88 -1.52 -13.67
CA LYS A 80 -11.94 -1.53 -14.70
C LYS A 80 -12.28 -0.10 -15.16
N GLU A 81 -12.25 0.86 -14.24
CA GLU A 81 -12.52 2.28 -14.47
C GLU A 81 -11.36 2.97 -15.22
N VAL A 82 -10.12 2.51 -15.04
CA VAL A 82 -8.95 3.05 -15.75
C VAL A 82 -8.98 2.72 -17.26
N PRO A 83 -8.70 3.70 -18.16
CA PRO A 83 -8.60 3.49 -19.60
C PRO A 83 -7.62 2.36 -19.97
N LYS A 84 -8.00 1.51 -20.94
CA LYS A 84 -7.18 0.34 -21.33
C LYS A 84 -5.69 0.63 -21.55
N PRO A 85 -5.28 1.73 -22.23
CA PRO A 85 -3.87 2.04 -22.44
C PRO A 85 -3.10 2.34 -21.15
N GLU A 86 -3.78 2.83 -20.11
CA GLU A 86 -3.18 3.28 -18.85
C GLU A 86 -3.16 2.21 -17.77
N ARG A 87 -3.91 1.10 -17.94
CA ARG A 87 -4.03 0.03 -16.94
C ARG A 87 -2.69 -0.55 -16.50
N ARG A 88 -1.73 -0.69 -17.43
CA ARG A 88 -0.38 -1.18 -17.09
C ARG A 88 0.35 -0.20 -16.16
N ASN A 89 0.23 1.10 -16.41
CA ASN A 89 0.84 2.13 -15.58
C ASN A 89 0.18 2.14 -14.21
N PHE A 90 -1.17 2.06 -14.15
CA PHE A 90 -1.90 1.92 -12.91
C PHE A 90 -1.47 0.69 -12.11
N ASP A 91 -1.37 -0.50 -12.74
CA ASP A 91 -0.92 -1.73 -12.07
C ASP A 91 0.49 -1.57 -11.48
N THR A 92 1.39 -0.93 -12.23
CA THR A 92 2.78 -0.67 -11.81
C THR A 92 2.84 0.26 -10.62
N ILE A 93 2.10 1.36 -10.67
CA ILE A 93 1.98 2.34 -9.58
C ILE A 93 1.34 1.71 -8.34
N ALA A 94 0.28 0.92 -8.51
CA ALA A 94 -0.34 0.21 -7.39
C ALA A 94 0.64 -0.73 -6.70
N ILE A 95 1.42 -1.49 -7.46
CA ILE A 95 2.47 -2.35 -6.90
C ILE A 95 3.51 -1.52 -6.13
N LEU A 96 3.94 -0.38 -6.68
CA LEU A 96 4.90 0.51 -6.02
C LEU A 96 4.39 1.06 -4.69
N LEU A 97 3.16 1.61 -4.66
CA LEU A 97 2.60 2.16 -3.42
C LEU A 97 2.43 1.07 -2.36
N HIS A 98 1.91 -0.10 -2.72
CA HIS A 98 1.79 -1.23 -1.80
C HIS A 98 3.16 -1.66 -1.27
N TRP A 99 4.17 -1.71 -2.14
CA TRP A 99 5.54 -2.03 -1.73
C TRP A 99 6.10 -1.00 -0.74
N ARG A 100 5.90 0.29 -0.98
CA ARG A 100 6.38 1.35 -0.09
C ARG A 100 5.66 1.37 1.26
N ILE A 101 4.35 1.14 1.27
CA ILE A 101 3.57 0.96 2.51
C ILE A 101 4.10 -0.25 3.31
N TRP A 102 4.36 -1.37 2.63
CA TRP A 102 4.93 -2.57 3.26
C TRP A 102 6.33 -2.32 3.83
N LYS A 103 7.18 -1.60 3.10
CA LYS A 103 8.53 -1.22 3.54
C LYS A 103 8.49 -0.31 4.77
N GLU A 104 7.61 0.69 4.79
CA GLU A 104 7.42 1.58 5.95
C GLU A 104 6.95 0.79 7.17
N ARG A 105 5.95 -0.09 7.00
CA ARG A 105 5.49 -1.00 8.07
C ARG A 105 6.64 -1.82 8.66
N ASN A 106 7.48 -2.39 7.80
CA ASN A 106 8.62 -3.20 8.25
C ASN A 106 9.70 -2.37 8.92
N ALA A 107 9.98 -1.15 8.44
CA ALA A 107 10.93 -0.25 9.09
C ALA A 107 10.50 0.09 10.52
N ARG A 108 9.20 0.31 10.75
CA ARG A 108 8.68 0.54 12.11
C ARG A 108 8.87 -0.64 13.05
N ILE A 109 8.76 -1.87 12.55
CA ILE A 109 8.93 -3.09 13.37
C ILE A 109 10.40 -3.40 13.60
N PHE A 110 11.20 -3.47 12.54
CA PHE A 110 12.55 -4.04 12.60
C PHE A 110 13.64 -2.99 12.82
N GLU A 111 13.40 -1.75 12.37
CA GLU A 111 14.39 -0.67 12.42
C GLU A 111 14.00 0.41 13.45
N GLN A 112 12.77 0.34 14.00
CA GLN A 112 12.21 1.36 14.91
C GLN A 112 12.21 2.77 14.29
N VAL A 113 12.11 2.85 12.97
CA VAL A 113 12.02 4.10 12.20
C VAL A 113 10.58 4.28 11.73
N ALA A 114 9.98 5.42 12.10
CA ALA A 114 8.64 5.81 11.66
C ALA A 114 8.70 7.08 10.83
N SER A 115 8.36 6.97 9.55
CA SER A 115 8.23 8.09 8.63
C SER A 115 6.78 8.59 8.60
N ASN A 116 6.61 9.89 8.41
CA ASN A 116 5.29 10.45 8.12
C ASN A 116 4.89 10.17 6.65
N VAL A 117 3.63 10.46 6.31
CA VAL A 117 3.08 10.23 4.96
C VAL A 117 3.87 11.00 3.89
N ASP A 118 4.30 12.23 4.19
CA ASP A 118 5.04 13.07 3.24
C ASP A 118 6.40 12.45 2.87
N ARG A 119 7.13 11.92 3.85
CA ARG A 119 8.39 11.24 3.60
C ARG A 119 8.20 9.95 2.78
N VAL A 120 7.13 9.19 3.03
CA VAL A 120 6.80 8.02 2.20
C VAL A 120 6.51 8.42 0.75
N LEU A 121 5.83 9.55 0.53
CA LEU A 121 5.58 10.08 -0.81
C LEU A 121 6.85 10.56 -1.51
N GLU A 122 7.77 11.20 -0.80
CA GLU A 122 9.08 11.56 -1.36
C GLU A 122 9.80 10.32 -1.90
N LEU A 123 9.85 9.24 -1.11
CA LEU A 123 10.46 7.98 -1.55
C LEU A 123 9.74 7.37 -2.77
N ILE A 124 8.41 7.48 -2.85
CA ILE A 124 7.64 7.04 -4.03
C ILE A 124 8.03 7.88 -5.26
N ARG A 125 8.19 9.20 -5.11
CA ARG A 125 8.59 10.10 -6.19
C ARG A 125 10.02 9.82 -6.67
N GLU A 126 10.93 9.57 -5.73
CA GLU A 126 12.32 9.16 -6.01
C GLU A 126 12.36 7.86 -6.81
N ASP A 127 11.55 6.86 -6.45
CA ASP A 127 11.44 5.60 -7.20
C ASP A 127 10.94 5.82 -8.62
N ILE A 128 9.87 6.62 -8.78
CA ILE A 128 9.31 6.92 -10.10
C ILE A 128 10.33 7.65 -10.96
N ALA A 129 11.06 8.62 -10.40
CA ALA A 129 12.13 9.32 -11.10
C ALA A 129 13.23 8.34 -11.55
N THR A 130 13.65 7.45 -10.66
CA THR A 130 14.64 6.42 -10.96
C THR A 130 14.18 5.50 -12.08
N TRP A 131 12.91 5.03 -12.04
CA TRP A 131 12.35 4.14 -13.05
C TRP A 131 12.22 4.81 -14.42
N ARG A 132 11.90 6.11 -14.46
CA ARG A 132 11.90 6.91 -15.69
C ARG A 132 13.30 7.01 -16.28
N THR A 133 14.32 7.28 -15.46
CA THR A 133 15.71 7.32 -15.96
C THR A 133 16.20 5.97 -16.49
N ALA A 134 15.67 4.86 -15.96
CA ALA A 134 15.99 3.51 -16.42
C ALA A 134 15.13 3.04 -17.62
N GLY A 135 14.15 3.83 -18.08
CA GLY A 135 13.24 3.46 -19.17
C GLY A 135 12.22 2.37 -18.81
N CYS A 136 11.94 2.16 -17.52
CA CYS A 136 10.97 1.17 -17.06
C CYS A 136 9.52 1.70 -17.02
N VAL A 137 9.34 3.02 -16.98
CA VAL A 137 8.06 3.74 -16.94
C VAL A 137 8.15 5.05 -17.73
#